data_AF-A0A962CGH5-F1
#
_entry.id   AF-A0A962CGH5-F1
#
_cell.length_a   1.000
_cell.length_b   1.000
_cell.length_c   1.000
_cell.angle_alpha   90.00
_cell.angle_beta   90.00
_cell.angle_gamma   90.00
#
_symmetry.space_group_name_H-M   'P 1'
#
loop_
_entity.id
_entity.type
_entity.pdbx_description
1 polymer ?
#
loop_
_entity_poly.entity_id
_entity_poly.type
_entity_poly.pdbx_seq_one_letter_code
_entity_poly.pdbx_strand_id
1 'polypeptide(L)'
;MHVSTKAMGLAANYFENASLAVNPNAEGDLWLVDGNAVYHSTDSGSTWQEPSAFVSIWGSNPWPDVQGATAVALGKSAPGASYSAAIYVVGVVDAVWGVYLSDDGGMTWTRFNDDAHQSGGIGVIAADQNLYGRIYVNGNGRGVLYSNRRIDCSADCIIVDGFEDAF
;
A
#
# COMPACT_ATOMS: atom_id res chain seq x y z
N MET A 1 -2.45 32.86 -14.43
CA MET A 1 -2.62 31.40 -14.22
C MET A 1 -3.04 31.22 -12.77
N HIS A 2 -4.32 30.98 -12.51
CA HIS A 2 -4.83 30.77 -11.15
C HIS A 2 -4.85 29.26 -10.94
N VAL A 3 -3.95 28.75 -10.09
CA VAL A 3 -4.02 27.36 -9.64
C VAL A 3 -5.06 27.34 -8.53
N SER A 4 -6.25 26.82 -8.83
CA SER A 4 -7.27 26.55 -7.81
C SER A 4 -6.87 25.29 -7.05
N THR A 5 -6.50 25.42 -5.79
CA THR A 5 -6.30 24.27 -4.89
C THR A 5 -7.64 23.89 -4.28
N LYS A 6 -8.18 22.73 -4.64
CA LYS A 6 -9.29 22.11 -3.93
C LYS A 6 -8.70 21.25 -2.82
N ALA A 7 -8.68 21.75 -1.59
CA ALA A 7 -8.32 20.92 -0.44
C ALA A 7 -9.39 19.83 -0.30
N MET A 8 -8.97 18.58 -0.44
CA MET A 8 -9.83 17.39 -0.51
C MET A 8 -10.49 17.00 0.82
N GLY A 9 -10.25 17.74 1.90
CA GLY A 9 -10.68 17.34 3.25
C GLY A 9 -9.96 16.10 3.77
N LEU A 10 -8.86 15.69 3.13
CA LEU A 10 -7.98 14.61 3.61
C LEU A 10 -7.41 14.99 4.98
N ALA A 11 -7.13 13.98 5.80
CA ALA A 11 -6.61 14.21 7.13
C ALA A 11 -5.24 14.88 7.08
N ALA A 12 -5.04 15.88 7.92
CA ALA A 12 -3.73 16.49 8.11
C ALA A 12 -2.89 15.59 9.03
N ASN A 13 -1.95 14.86 8.45
CA ASN A 13 -0.94 14.07 9.17
C ASN A 13 0.48 14.57 8.89
N TYR A 14 1.46 14.06 9.62
CA TYR A 14 2.88 14.31 9.33
C TYR A 14 3.23 13.87 7.91
N PHE A 15 4.16 14.58 7.26
CA PHE A 15 4.53 14.36 5.87
C PHE A 15 5.02 12.93 5.58
N GLU A 16 5.50 12.22 6.61
CA GLU A 16 5.96 10.83 6.55
C GLU A 16 4.82 9.80 6.54
N ASN A 17 3.59 10.22 6.86
CA ASN A 17 2.41 9.34 6.90
C ASN A 17 1.55 9.44 5.64
N ALA A 18 1.93 10.27 4.67
CA ALA A 18 1.22 10.40 3.40
C ALA A 18 2.09 9.92 2.25
N SER A 19 1.48 9.26 1.27
CA SER A 19 2.17 8.75 0.09
C SER A 19 1.26 8.80 -1.14
N LEU A 20 1.86 8.95 -2.32
CA LEU A 20 1.17 9.01 -3.61
C LEU A 20 1.90 8.07 -4.58
N ALA A 21 1.13 7.27 -5.32
CA ALA A 21 1.61 6.45 -6.40
C ALA A 21 0.77 6.69 -7.66
N VAL A 22 1.44 6.73 -8.81
CA VAL A 22 0.82 6.88 -10.13
C VAL A 22 0.84 5.53 -10.82
N ASN A 23 -0.27 5.13 -11.42
CA ASN A 23 -0.32 3.92 -12.22
C ASN A 23 0.43 4.13 -13.55
N PRO A 24 1.55 3.46 -13.81
CA PRO A 24 2.31 3.66 -15.06
C PRO A 24 1.59 3.10 -16.29
N ASN A 25 0.54 2.30 -16.10
CA ASN A 25 -0.19 1.60 -17.15
C ASN A 25 -1.56 2.22 -17.47
N ALA A 26 -1.97 3.27 -16.74
CA ALA A 26 -3.26 3.93 -16.95
C ALA A 26 -3.15 5.44 -16.64
N GLU A 27 -3.39 6.27 -17.66
CA GLU A 27 -3.38 7.73 -17.49
C GLU A 27 -4.45 8.19 -16.49
N GLY A 28 -4.07 9.13 -15.62
CA GLY A 28 -4.98 9.73 -14.65
C GLY A 28 -5.34 8.83 -13.46
N ASP A 29 -4.79 7.63 -13.39
CA ASP A 29 -5.01 6.68 -12.31
C ASP A 29 -3.96 6.87 -11.19
N LEU A 30 -4.44 7.30 -10.02
CA LEU A 30 -3.63 7.73 -8.88
C LEU A 30 -4.11 7.06 -7.60
N TRP A 31 -3.17 6.60 -6.79
CA TRP A 31 -3.41 6.07 -5.46
C TRP A 31 -2.73 6.95 -4.42
N LEU A 32 -3.46 7.35 -3.39
CA LEU A 32 -2.97 8.20 -2.32
C LEU A 32 -3.31 7.56 -0.97
N VAL A 33 -2.43 7.75 0.00
CA VAL A 33 -2.73 7.49 1.41
C VAL A 33 -2.42 8.74 2.21
N ASP A 34 -3.25 9.04 3.20
CA ASP A 34 -3.16 10.28 3.98
C ASP A 34 -2.67 10.07 5.42
N GLY A 35 -2.37 8.83 5.81
CA GLY A 35 -2.04 8.43 7.17
C GLY A 35 -3.17 7.69 7.87
N ASN A 36 -4.40 7.76 7.35
CA ASN A 36 -5.56 7.08 7.92
C ASN A 36 -6.22 6.16 6.91
N ALA A 37 -6.42 6.62 5.68
CA ALA A 37 -7.18 5.92 4.66
C ALA A 37 -6.45 5.90 3.31
N VAL A 38 -6.97 5.07 2.42
CA VAL A 38 -6.54 4.96 1.02
C VAL A 38 -7.54 5.69 0.14
N TYR A 39 -7.03 6.36 -0.88
CA TYR A 39 -7.80 7.11 -1.86
C TYR A 39 -7.37 6.72 -3.27
N HIS A 40 -8.33 6.62 -4.17
CA HIS A 40 -8.11 6.28 -5.58
C HIS A 40 -8.79 7.31 -6.49
N SER A 41 -8.08 7.76 -7.51
CA SER A 41 -8.60 8.64 -8.56
C SER A 41 -8.34 8.01 -9.92
N THR A 42 -9.27 8.20 -10.85
CA THR A 42 -9.14 7.79 -12.26
C THR A 42 -9.29 8.97 -13.22
N ASP A 43 -9.23 10.20 -12.71
CA ASP A 43 -9.46 11.45 -13.46
C ASP A 43 -8.39 12.50 -13.15
N SER A 44 -7.15 12.04 -12.97
CA SER A 44 -5.97 12.86 -12.70
C SER A 44 -6.09 13.67 -11.42
N GLY A 45 -6.77 13.11 -10.41
CA GLY A 45 -6.92 13.71 -9.08
C GLY A 45 -8.03 14.75 -8.98
N SER A 46 -8.94 14.80 -9.96
CA SER A 46 -10.09 15.72 -9.93
C SER A 46 -11.16 15.24 -8.93
N THR A 47 -11.38 13.93 -8.86
CA THR A 47 -12.21 13.24 -7.88
C THR A 47 -11.50 12.03 -7.30
N TRP A 48 -11.88 11.67 -6.07
CA TRP A 48 -11.26 10.59 -5.29
C TRP A 48 -12.34 9.73 -4.66
N GLN A 49 -12.12 8.42 -4.68
CA GLN A 49 -12.91 7.41 -3.98
C GLN A 49 -12.07 6.88 -2.83
N GLU A 50 -12.72 6.49 -1.72
CA GLU A 50 -12.07 5.91 -0.55
C GLU A 50 -12.44 4.42 -0.46
N PRO A 51 -11.57 3.49 -0.90
CA PRO A 51 -11.80 2.06 -0.71
C PRO A 51 -11.83 1.74 0.79
N SER A 52 -12.98 1.28 1.28
CA SER A 52 -13.30 1.19 2.71
C SER A 52 -12.70 -0.06 3.40
N ALA A 53 -11.38 -0.16 3.46
CA ALA A 53 -10.68 -1.27 4.12
C ALA A 53 -9.71 -0.82 5.24
N PHE A 54 -9.10 0.34 5.10
CA PHE A 54 -8.02 0.78 5.99
C PHE A 54 -8.54 1.67 7.11
N VAL A 55 -8.24 1.29 8.36
CA VAL A 55 -8.77 1.97 9.54
C VAL A 55 -7.68 2.15 10.59
N SER A 56 -7.41 3.40 10.94
CA SER A 56 -6.52 3.76 12.05
C SER A 56 -6.97 3.15 13.38
N ILE A 57 -6.02 2.66 14.18
CA ILE A 57 -6.27 2.19 15.54
C ILE A 57 -6.08 3.38 16.50
N TRP A 58 -7.12 3.67 17.28
CA TRP A 58 -7.15 4.82 18.18
C TRP A 58 -7.06 4.39 19.64
N GLY A 59 -6.18 5.04 20.39
CA GLY A 59 -6.12 4.97 21.84
C GLY A 59 -6.69 6.23 22.48
N SER A 60 -6.07 6.67 23.58
CA SER A 60 -6.43 7.90 24.28
C SER A 60 -5.80 9.17 23.69
N ASN A 61 -4.93 9.02 22.69
CA ASN A 61 -4.19 10.13 22.11
C ASN A 61 -5.04 10.90 21.08
N PRO A 62 -4.75 12.19 20.84
CA PRO A 62 -5.38 12.96 19.76
C PRO A 62 -5.03 12.47 18.34
N TRP A 63 -4.09 11.53 18.22
CA TRP A 63 -3.65 10.90 16.98
C TRP A 63 -3.77 9.37 17.10
N PRO A 64 -3.83 8.63 15.97
CA PRO A 64 -3.84 7.17 16.00
C PRO A 64 -2.63 6.59 16.71
N ASP A 65 -2.85 5.53 17.50
CA ASP A 65 -1.77 4.70 18.03
C ASP A 65 -1.10 3.91 16.88
N VAL A 66 -1.89 3.53 15.87
CA VAL A 66 -1.40 2.96 14.61
C VAL A 66 -2.16 3.58 13.44
N GLN A 67 -1.42 4.16 12.50
CA GLN A 67 -1.95 4.75 11.27
C GLN A 67 -2.59 3.70 10.37
N GLY A 68 -3.76 4.03 9.82
CA GLY A 68 -4.55 3.12 8.99
C GLY A 68 -3.92 2.88 7.61
N ALA A 69 -3.24 3.85 7.02
CA ALA A 69 -2.53 3.68 5.75
C ALA A 69 -1.43 4.74 5.59
N THR A 70 -0.16 4.32 5.45
CA THR A 70 1.00 5.23 5.51
C THR A 70 1.86 5.24 4.25
N ALA A 71 1.88 4.15 3.49
CA ALA A 71 2.62 4.07 2.24
C ALA A 71 1.86 3.27 1.19
N VAL A 72 2.01 3.65 -0.08
CA VAL A 72 1.42 2.95 -1.22
C VAL A 72 2.43 2.80 -2.36
N ALA A 73 2.40 1.64 -3.02
CA ALA A 73 3.17 1.39 -4.24
C ALA A 73 2.36 0.57 -5.23
N LEU A 74 2.57 0.82 -6.51
CA LEU A 74 2.00 0.03 -7.60
C LEU A 74 3.12 -0.80 -8.23
N GLY A 75 2.85 -2.07 -8.53
CA GLY A 75 3.75 -3.00 -9.20
C GLY A 75 3.09 -3.65 -10.40
N LYS A 76 3.80 -4.59 -11.03
CA LYS A 76 3.26 -5.42 -12.12
C LYS A 76 1.94 -6.08 -11.70
N SER A 77 0.94 -6.09 -12.57
CA SER A 77 -0.34 -6.76 -12.32
C SER A 77 -0.21 -8.28 -12.27
N ALA A 78 -1.12 -8.94 -11.56
CA ALA A 78 -1.21 -10.39 -11.57
C ALA A 78 -1.57 -10.90 -12.99
N PRO A 79 -1.08 -12.07 -13.41
CA PRO A 79 -1.49 -12.66 -14.68
C PRO A 79 -3.02 -12.82 -14.75
N GLY A 80 -3.64 -12.20 -15.75
CA GLY A 80 -5.09 -12.25 -15.95
C GLY A 80 -5.92 -11.34 -15.03
N ALA A 81 -5.29 -10.49 -14.21
CA ALA A 81 -6.00 -9.49 -13.42
C ALA A 81 -6.80 -8.52 -14.31
N SER A 82 -7.95 -8.10 -13.82
CA SER A 82 -8.78 -7.08 -14.49
C SER A 82 -8.23 -5.66 -14.30
N TYR A 83 -7.40 -5.44 -13.28
CA TYR A 83 -6.76 -4.17 -13.00
C TYR A 83 -5.31 -4.15 -13.50
N SER A 84 -4.84 -2.98 -13.95
CA SER A 84 -3.56 -2.84 -14.69
C SER A 84 -2.31 -2.79 -13.81
N ALA A 85 -2.46 -2.87 -12.50
CA ALA A 85 -1.36 -2.91 -11.53
C ALA A 85 -1.71 -3.80 -10.33
N ALA A 86 -0.69 -4.25 -9.60
CA ALA A 86 -0.84 -4.75 -8.24
C ALA A 86 -0.63 -3.59 -7.26
N ILE A 87 -1.54 -3.40 -6.30
CA ILE A 87 -1.49 -2.27 -5.36
C ILE A 87 -1.05 -2.80 -3.99
N TYR A 88 0.00 -2.20 -3.45
CA TYR A 88 0.52 -2.53 -2.12
C TYR A 88 0.34 -1.35 -1.20
N VAL A 89 -0.23 -1.56 -0.02
CA VAL A 89 -0.44 -0.53 1.01
C VAL A 89 0.13 -1.02 2.34
N VAL A 90 0.90 -0.17 3.01
CA VAL A 90 1.27 -0.36 4.42
C VAL A 90 0.19 0.27 5.28
N GLY A 91 -0.44 -0.49 6.16
CA GLY A 91 -1.60 -0.01 6.91
C GLY A 91 -2.25 -1.05 7.80
N VAL A 92 -3.49 -0.78 8.20
CA VAL A 92 -4.30 -1.61 9.08
C VAL A 92 -5.61 -1.99 8.40
N VAL A 93 -5.85 -3.30 8.26
CA VAL A 93 -7.14 -3.86 7.84
C VAL A 93 -7.58 -4.85 8.92
N ASP A 94 -8.84 -4.79 9.33
CA ASP A 94 -9.42 -5.63 10.39
C ASP A 94 -8.59 -5.64 11.69
N ALA A 95 -8.12 -4.46 12.10
CA ALA A 95 -7.30 -4.24 13.29
C ALA A 95 -5.92 -4.93 13.28
N VAL A 96 -5.48 -5.44 12.13
CA VAL A 96 -4.15 -6.04 11.95
C VAL A 96 -3.29 -5.10 11.11
N TRP A 97 -2.09 -4.78 11.58
CA TRP A 97 -1.12 -4.00 10.82
C TRP A 97 -0.34 -4.89 9.85
N GLY A 98 -0.03 -4.38 8.65
CA GLY A 98 0.84 -5.08 7.71
C GLY A 98 0.98 -4.39 6.36
N VAL A 99 1.56 -5.12 5.42
CA VAL A 99 1.50 -4.82 3.99
C VAL A 99 0.31 -5.57 3.42
N TYR A 100 -0.54 -4.88 2.67
CA TYR A 100 -1.73 -5.45 2.04
C TYR A 100 -1.64 -5.30 0.53
N LEU A 101 -2.04 -6.34 -0.19
CA LEU A 101 -2.06 -6.41 -1.65
C LEU A 101 -3.50 -6.47 -2.15
N SER A 102 -3.79 -5.64 -3.16
CA SER A 102 -4.96 -5.77 -4.02
C SER A 102 -4.55 -6.00 -5.48
N ASP A 103 -5.13 -7.02 -6.10
CA ASP A 103 -4.97 -7.34 -7.53
C ASP A 103 -6.19 -6.88 -8.37
N ASP A 104 -7.19 -6.28 -7.73
CA ASP A 104 -8.51 -6.02 -8.31
C ASP A 104 -8.93 -4.55 -8.23
N GLY A 105 -7.97 -3.64 -8.10
CA GLY A 105 -8.25 -2.20 -8.06
C GLY A 105 -8.77 -1.72 -6.70
N GLY A 106 -8.37 -2.38 -5.62
CA GLY A 106 -8.71 -2.03 -4.24
C GLY A 106 -10.07 -2.53 -3.76
N MET A 107 -10.74 -3.42 -4.52
CA MET A 107 -12.00 -4.03 -4.08
C MET A 107 -11.77 -5.04 -2.96
N THR A 108 -10.69 -5.81 -3.04
CA THR A 108 -10.27 -6.75 -1.98
C THR A 108 -8.80 -6.58 -1.63
N TRP A 109 -8.47 -6.90 -0.38
CA TRP A 109 -7.13 -6.75 0.18
C TRP A 109 -6.72 -8.03 0.90
N THR A 110 -5.54 -8.55 0.59
CA THR A 110 -4.94 -9.70 1.29
C THR A 110 -3.66 -9.26 1.99
N ARG A 111 -3.48 -9.66 3.25
CA ARG A 111 -2.23 -9.39 3.97
C ARG A 111 -1.08 -10.13 3.27
N PHE A 112 -0.05 -9.39 2.89
CA PHE A 112 1.11 -9.84 2.13
C PHE A 112 2.24 -10.33 3.05
N ASN A 113 2.41 -9.70 4.22
CA ASN A 113 3.34 -10.14 5.25
C ASN A 113 2.64 -10.92 6.38
N ASP A 114 3.41 -11.34 7.38
CA ASP A 114 2.92 -12.01 8.58
C ASP A 114 3.46 -11.35 9.87
N ASP A 115 3.11 -11.91 11.03
CA ASP A 115 3.50 -11.37 12.33
C ASP A 115 4.99 -11.52 12.66
N ALA A 116 5.69 -12.48 12.05
CA ALA A 116 7.13 -12.64 12.19
C ALA A 116 7.91 -11.63 11.31
N HIS A 117 7.27 -11.09 10.26
CA HIS A 117 7.90 -10.26 9.23
C HIS A 117 7.29 -8.85 9.18
N GLN A 118 7.38 -8.12 10.29
CA GLN A 118 6.91 -6.72 10.40
C GLN A 118 8.03 -5.67 10.22
N SER A 119 9.28 -6.11 10.22
CA SER A 119 10.46 -5.28 9.95
C SER A 119 10.66 -4.06 10.87
N GLY A 120 10.00 -4.01 12.03
CA GLY A 120 10.03 -2.87 12.94
C GLY A 120 9.28 -1.63 12.44
N GLY A 121 8.41 -1.81 11.43
CA GLY A 121 7.74 -0.73 10.70
C GLY A 121 8.37 -0.51 9.32
N ILE A 122 7.53 -0.16 8.36
CA ILE A 122 7.89 0.13 6.96
C ILE A 122 7.51 1.58 6.69
N GLY A 123 8.49 2.40 6.33
CA GLY A 123 8.29 3.82 5.98
C GLY A 123 8.34 4.09 4.48
N VAL A 124 8.96 3.20 3.70
CA VAL A 124 9.08 3.30 2.25
C VAL A 124 8.87 1.92 1.64
N ILE A 125 8.10 1.88 0.55
CA ILE A 125 7.85 0.69 -0.25
C ILE A 125 8.01 1.02 -1.73
N ALA A 126 8.58 0.09 -2.49
CA ALA A 126 8.59 0.10 -3.95
C ALA A 126 8.17 -1.28 -4.45
N ALA A 127 7.44 -1.33 -5.55
CA ALA A 127 7.00 -2.58 -6.17
C ALA A 127 7.58 -2.74 -7.57
N ASP A 128 7.96 -3.96 -7.91
CA ASP A 128 8.63 -4.26 -9.18
C ASP A 128 7.63 -4.22 -10.35
N GLN A 129 7.99 -3.49 -11.41
CA GLN A 129 7.16 -3.35 -12.61
C GLN A 129 7.34 -4.51 -13.60
N ASN A 130 8.37 -5.33 -13.42
CA ASN A 130 8.71 -6.46 -14.30
C ASN A 130 8.34 -7.81 -13.69
N LEU A 131 8.34 -7.92 -12.35
CA LEU A 131 8.04 -9.15 -11.64
C LEU A 131 6.82 -8.97 -10.71
N TYR A 132 5.73 -9.70 -11.02
CA TYR A 132 4.55 -9.71 -10.17
C TYR A 132 4.91 -10.20 -8.76
N GLY A 133 4.32 -9.58 -7.74
CA GLY A 133 4.49 -10.01 -6.36
C GLY A 133 5.79 -9.54 -5.72
N ARG A 134 6.72 -8.90 -6.43
CA ARG A 134 7.97 -8.41 -5.83
C ARG A 134 7.81 -7.01 -5.27
N ILE A 135 8.15 -6.88 -3.98
CA ILE A 135 8.26 -5.59 -3.29
C ILE A 135 9.62 -5.44 -2.63
N TYR A 136 10.02 -4.19 -2.45
CA TYR A 136 11.18 -3.76 -1.69
C TYR A 136 10.70 -2.80 -0.61
N VAL A 137 11.12 -2.99 0.63
CA VAL A 137 10.74 -2.16 1.77
C VAL A 137 11.96 -1.80 2.60
N ASN A 138 11.93 -0.65 3.27
CA ASN A 138 12.84 -0.47 4.40
C ASN A 138 12.29 -1.14 5.66
N GLY A 139 13.16 -1.51 6.58
CA GLY A 139 12.80 -1.80 7.96
C GLY A 139 13.46 -0.82 8.92
N ASN A 140 12.81 -0.56 10.06
CA ASN A 140 13.37 0.30 11.11
C ASN A 140 14.62 -0.36 11.72
N GLY A 141 15.80 0.11 11.31
CA GLY A 141 17.09 -0.47 11.70
C GLY A 141 17.42 -1.81 11.02
N ARG A 142 16.73 -2.18 9.93
CA ARG A 142 16.91 -3.48 9.24
C ARG A 142 17.34 -3.36 7.77
N GLY A 143 17.71 -2.16 7.33
CA GLY A 143 18.12 -1.93 5.94
C GLY A 143 16.97 -2.06 4.95
N VAL A 144 17.29 -2.54 3.75
CA VAL A 144 16.32 -2.80 2.68
C VAL A 144 16.09 -4.30 2.57
N LEU A 145 14.82 -4.67 2.52
CA LEU A 145 14.35 -6.03 2.44
C LEU A 145 13.54 -6.20 1.16
N TYR A 146 13.48 -7.40 0.63
CA TYR A 146 12.57 -7.74 -0.47
C TYR A 146 11.74 -8.97 -0.15
N SER A 147 10.59 -9.09 -0.80
CA SER A 147 9.76 -10.29 -0.72
C SER A 147 9.07 -10.53 -2.06
N ASN A 148 8.68 -11.77 -2.33
CA ASN A 148 8.00 -12.19 -3.55
C ASN A 148 6.71 -12.92 -3.22
N ARG A 149 5.64 -12.65 -3.97
CA ARG A 149 4.50 -13.56 -4.05
C ARG A 149 4.78 -14.65 -5.09
N ARG A 150 4.97 -15.90 -4.65
CA ARG A 150 5.07 -17.03 -5.57
C ARG A 150 3.66 -17.45 -6.02
N ILE A 151 3.48 -17.62 -7.33
CA ILE A 151 2.21 -18.07 -7.94
C ILE A 151 2.17 -19.62 -8.04
N ASP A 152 3.26 -20.32 -7.74
CA ASP A 152 3.44 -21.75 -8.03
C ASP A 152 2.83 -22.72 -7.00
N CYS A 153 2.03 -22.21 -6.08
CA CYS A 153 1.40 -23.01 -5.04
C CYS A 153 -0.12 -22.85 -5.07
N SER A 154 -0.84 -23.93 -5.39
CA SER A 154 -2.31 -23.99 -5.37
C SER A 154 -2.85 -23.38 -4.06
N ALA A 155 -3.61 -22.28 -4.17
CA ALA A 155 -4.49 -21.57 -3.21
C ALA A 155 -4.15 -21.46 -1.70
N ASP A 156 -3.29 -22.30 -1.14
CA ASP A 156 -2.98 -22.49 0.27
C ASP A 156 -1.48 -22.44 0.58
N CYS A 157 -0.61 -22.25 -0.41
CA CYS A 157 0.82 -22.11 -0.15
C CYS A 157 1.25 -20.67 -0.44
N ILE A 158 0.96 -19.80 0.53
CA ILE A 158 1.81 -18.66 0.82
C ILE A 158 3.07 -19.26 1.46
N ILE A 159 4.05 -19.68 0.66
CA ILE A 159 5.42 -19.65 1.17
C ILE A 159 5.75 -18.16 1.21
N VAL A 160 5.52 -17.58 2.38
CA VAL A 160 6.10 -16.32 2.80
C VAL A 160 7.59 -16.62 2.88
N ASP A 161 8.32 -16.42 1.77
CA ASP A 161 9.71 -16.08 1.92
C ASP A 161 9.63 -14.71 2.62
N GLY A 162 9.79 -14.76 3.94
CA GLY A 162 9.83 -13.60 4.80
C GLY A 162 10.77 -12.57 4.20
N PHE A 163 10.55 -11.29 4.51
CA PHE A 163 11.44 -10.22 4.07
C PHE A 163 12.91 -10.62 4.24
N GLU A 164 13.58 -10.93 3.12
CA GLU A 164 14.99 -11.31 3.09
C GLU A 164 15.83 -10.05 2.93
N ASP A 165 17.03 -10.07 3.50
CA ASP A 165 18.02 -9.00 3.32
C ASP A 165 18.32 -8.85 1.81
N ALA A 166 18.26 -7.62 1.30
CA ALA A 166 18.44 -7.37 -0.13
C ALA A 166 19.90 -7.49 -0.60
N PHE A 167 20.87 -7.74 0.28
CA PHE A 167 22.31 -7.81 -0.02
C PHE A 167 23.10 -8.70 0.95
#